data_AF-A0AAV5ZTY1-F1
#
_entry.id   AF-A0AAV5ZTY1-F1
#
_cell.length_a   1.000
_cell.length_b   1.000
_cell.length_c   1.000
_cell.angle_alpha   90.00
_cell.angle_beta   90.00
_cell.angle_gamma   90.00
#
_symmetry.space_group_name_H-M   'P 1'
#
loop_
_entity.id
_entity.type
_entity.pdbx_description
1 polymer ?
#
loop_
_entity_poly.entity_id
_entity_poly.type
_entity_poly.pdbx_seq_one_letter_code
_entity_poly.pdbx_strand_id
1 'polypeptide(L)'
;MTDTSREQQAEALIAKMKAARGYMYPEWEFAARQDPELVAAYNRLYELSLGEGQHVSAKVREFVAIALLCFRGGERSGLVAHMRRAIQFGATPGELFEVLEACVVPGGAPTFHRGLGALMEVVGPAPR
;
A
#
# COMPACT_ATOMS: atom_id res chain seq x y z
N MET A 1 1.88 31.64 8.05
CA MET A 1 2.20 30.58 9.03
C MET A 1 3.66 30.74 9.43
N THR A 2 3.98 30.66 10.72
CA THR A 2 5.37 30.63 11.19
C THR A 2 6.01 29.29 10.79
N ASP A 3 7.33 29.26 10.58
CA ASP A 3 8.05 28.04 10.19
C ASP A 3 7.82 26.90 11.20
N THR A 4 7.78 27.24 12.50
CA THR A 4 7.47 26.32 13.59
C THR A 4 6.08 25.70 13.49
N SER A 5 5.09 26.45 12.99
CA SER A 5 3.72 25.92 12.80
C SER A 5 3.66 24.91 11.65
N ARG A 6 4.51 25.06 10.63
CA ARG A 6 4.55 24.15 9.48
C ARG A 6 5.25 22.84 9.85
N GLU A 7 6.35 22.93 10.58
CA GLU A 7 7.10 21.76 11.06
C GLU A 7 6.26 20.89 12.00
N GLN A 8 5.54 21.50 12.96
CA GLN A 8 4.63 20.78 13.84
C GLN A 8 3.50 20.06 13.08
N GLN A 9 2.97 20.70 12.04
CA GLN A 9 1.95 20.08 11.18
C GLN A 9 2.50 18.89 10.39
N ALA A 10 3.73 18.99 9.86
CA ALA A 10 4.39 17.91 9.15
C ALA A 10 4.56 16.67 10.05
N GLU A 11 5.11 16.85 11.26
CA GLU A 11 5.37 15.73 12.16
C GLU A 11 4.07 15.08 12.66
N ALA A 12 3.03 15.88 12.93
CA ALA A 12 1.71 15.36 13.27
C ALA A 12 1.10 14.53 12.12
N LEU A 13 1.25 14.99 10.87
CA LEU A 13 0.77 14.28 9.68
C LEU A 13 1.54 12.97 9.47
N ILE A 14 2.87 12.99 9.59
CA ILE A 14 3.72 11.79 9.48
C ILE A 14 3.31 10.75 10.51
N ALA A 15 3.15 11.15 11.77
CA ALA A 15 2.72 10.25 12.85
C ALA A 15 1.35 9.62 12.56
N LYS A 16 0.38 10.43 12.11
CA LYS A 16 -0.96 9.94 11.71
C LYS A 16 -0.88 8.91 10.59
N MET A 17 -0.10 9.19 9.54
CA MET A 17 0.03 8.30 8.38
C MET A 17 0.68 6.97 8.75
N LYS A 18 1.76 7.00 9.55
CA LYS A 18 2.41 5.78 10.06
C LYS A 18 1.45 4.93 10.89
N ALA A 19 0.68 5.54 11.79
CA ALA A 19 -0.28 4.82 12.61
C ALA A 19 -1.39 4.15 11.78
N ALA A 20 -1.91 4.85 10.76
CA ALA A 20 -3.02 4.34 9.94
C ALA A 20 -2.62 3.25 8.93
N ARG A 21 -1.34 3.24 8.49
CA ARG A 21 -0.87 2.36 7.41
C ARG A 21 0.13 1.29 7.90
N GLY A 22 0.67 1.43 9.09
CA GLY A 22 1.77 0.62 9.62
C GLY A 22 3.14 0.96 9.03
N TYR A 23 3.21 1.80 8.00
CA TYR A 23 4.44 2.26 7.37
C TYR A 23 4.23 3.59 6.62
N MET A 24 5.32 4.29 6.33
CA MET A 24 5.37 5.44 5.43
C MET A 24 6.70 5.38 4.69
N TYR A 25 6.71 5.63 3.37
CA TYR A 25 7.98 5.65 2.64
C TYR A 25 8.79 6.91 2.99
N PRO A 26 10.13 6.84 3.04
CA PRO A 26 10.98 7.99 3.37
C PRO A 26 10.73 9.23 2.50
N GLU A 27 10.41 9.02 1.22
CA GLU A 27 10.12 10.08 0.25
C GLU A 27 8.85 10.86 0.63
N TRP A 28 7.85 10.18 1.22
CA TRP A 28 6.63 10.84 1.71
C TRP A 28 6.87 11.58 3.02
N GLU A 29 7.77 11.11 3.89
CA GLU A 29 8.18 11.88 5.07
C GLU A 29 8.89 13.17 4.66
N PHE A 30 9.81 13.07 3.68
CA PHE A 30 10.45 14.23 3.10
C PHE A 30 9.40 15.20 2.52
N ALA A 31 8.49 14.71 1.68
CA ALA A 31 7.43 15.52 1.08
C ALA A 31 6.56 16.19 2.15
N ALA A 32 6.22 15.50 3.24
CA ALA A 32 5.40 16.05 4.32
C ALA A 32 6.09 17.22 5.03
N ARG A 33 7.42 17.18 5.18
CA ARG A 33 8.20 18.30 5.75
C ARG A 33 8.35 19.47 4.78
N GLN A 34 8.30 19.22 3.47
CA GLN A 34 8.36 20.28 2.45
C GLN A 34 7.01 20.97 2.25
N ASP A 35 5.93 20.18 2.11
CA ASP A 35 4.57 20.66 1.86
C ASP A 35 3.55 19.75 2.60
N PRO A 36 3.25 20.06 3.87
CA PRO A 36 2.30 19.28 4.66
C PRO A 36 0.88 19.31 4.09
N GLU A 37 0.49 20.39 3.41
CA GLU A 37 -0.87 20.55 2.87
C GLU A 37 -1.09 19.62 1.67
N LEU A 38 -0.12 19.56 0.75
CA LEU A 38 -0.15 18.62 -0.38
C LEU A 38 -0.22 17.18 0.12
N VAL A 39 0.61 16.80 1.10
CA VAL A 39 0.63 15.43 1.62
C VAL A 39 -0.65 15.11 2.40
N ALA A 40 -1.24 16.08 3.11
CA ALA A 40 -2.53 15.90 3.77
C ALA A 40 -3.65 15.64 2.75
N ALA A 41 -3.68 16.38 1.65
CA ALA A 41 -4.62 16.17 0.55
C ALA A 41 -4.44 14.80 -0.10
N TYR A 42 -3.19 14.40 -0.38
CA TYR A 42 -2.87 13.06 -0.88
C TYR A 42 -3.33 11.97 0.09
N ASN A 43 -3.05 12.12 1.39
CA ASN A 43 -3.48 11.15 2.39
C ASN A 43 -5.00 11.02 2.44
N ARG A 44 -5.73 12.13 2.33
CA ARG A 44 -7.19 12.10 2.27
C ARG A 44 -7.69 11.34 1.04
N LEU A 45 -7.11 11.59 -0.13
CA LEU A 45 -7.44 10.86 -1.35
C LEU A 45 -7.17 9.35 -1.20
N TYR A 46 -6.01 9.00 -0.65
CA TYR A 46 -5.64 7.61 -0.38
C TYR A 46 -6.65 6.93 0.56
N GLU A 47 -7.02 7.56 1.68
CA GLU A 47 -8.01 7.03 2.63
C GLU A 47 -9.37 6.79 1.97
N LEU A 48 -9.84 7.70 1.12
CA LEU A 48 -11.11 7.54 0.40
C LEU A 48 -11.05 6.41 -0.65
N SER A 49 -9.87 6.19 -1.24
CA SER A 49 -9.68 5.26 -2.36
C SER A 49 -9.38 3.83 -1.90
N LEU A 50 -8.60 3.67 -0.82
CA LEU A 50 -8.09 2.38 -0.32
C LEU A 50 -8.50 2.08 1.13
N GLY A 51 -9.26 2.96 1.78
CA GLY A 51 -9.98 2.64 3.01
C GLY A 51 -11.27 1.86 2.75
N GLU A 52 -12.02 1.60 3.82
CA GLU A 52 -13.30 0.88 3.74
C GLU A 52 -14.30 1.66 2.86
N GLY A 53 -14.84 0.97 1.86
CA GLY A 53 -15.81 1.55 0.93
C GLY A 53 -17.24 1.29 1.33
N GLN A 54 -18.17 2.01 0.70
CA GLN A 54 -19.61 1.80 0.89
C GLN A 54 -20.11 0.48 0.27
N HIS A 55 -19.44 -0.01 -0.78
CA HIS A 55 -19.84 -1.19 -1.54
C HIS A 55 -18.71 -2.22 -1.73
N VAL A 56 -17.45 -1.77 -1.63
CA VAL A 56 -16.26 -2.60 -1.84
C VAL A 56 -15.37 -2.41 -0.62
N SER A 57 -15.07 -3.50 0.06
CA SER A 57 -14.27 -3.47 1.28
C SER A 57 -12.83 -3.05 1.02
N ALA A 58 -12.15 -2.57 2.07
CA ALA A 58 -10.75 -2.22 1.99
C ALA A 58 -9.89 -3.40 1.52
N LYS A 59 -10.20 -4.63 1.96
CA LYS A 59 -9.53 -5.86 1.51
C LYS A 59 -9.55 -6.00 -0.01
N VAL A 60 -10.72 -5.87 -0.64
CA VAL A 60 -10.87 -6.01 -2.09
C VAL A 60 -10.21 -4.86 -2.83
N ARG A 61 -10.26 -3.64 -2.29
CA ARG A 61 -9.54 -2.48 -2.85
C ARG A 61 -8.03 -2.69 -2.84
N GLU A 62 -7.47 -3.29 -1.80
CA GLU A 62 -6.06 -3.67 -1.75
C GLU A 62 -5.72 -4.75 -2.79
N PHE A 63 -6.60 -5.74 -3.04
CA PHE A 63 -6.39 -6.71 -4.12
C PHE A 63 -6.25 -6.04 -5.49
N VAL A 64 -7.10 -5.06 -5.78
CA VAL A 64 -7.01 -4.26 -7.02
C VAL A 64 -5.70 -3.47 -7.07
N ALA A 65 -5.31 -2.83 -5.96
CA ALA A 65 -4.05 -2.09 -5.89
C ALA A 65 -2.84 -3.00 -6.14
N ILE A 66 -2.80 -4.17 -5.51
CA ILE A 66 -1.74 -5.17 -5.68
C ILE A 66 -1.65 -5.62 -7.14
N ALA A 67 -2.77 -5.98 -7.76
CA ALA A 67 -2.82 -6.40 -9.17
C ALA A 67 -2.27 -5.30 -10.11
N LEU A 68 -2.69 -4.04 -9.91
CA LEU A 68 -2.22 -2.91 -10.71
C LEU A 68 -0.73 -2.62 -10.50
N LEU A 69 -0.24 -2.72 -9.27
CA LEU A 69 1.18 -2.55 -8.95
C LEU A 69 2.03 -3.67 -9.57
N CYS A 70 1.55 -4.91 -9.54
CA CYS A 70 2.20 -6.04 -10.22
C CYS A 70 2.32 -5.78 -11.72
N PHE A 71 1.24 -5.30 -12.36
CA PHE A 71 1.20 -5.08 -13.80
C PHE A 71 2.09 -3.92 -14.25
N ARG A 72 2.02 -2.77 -13.56
CA ARG A 72 2.74 -1.54 -13.96
C ARG A 72 4.24 -1.57 -13.70
N GLY A 73 4.76 -2.65 -13.10
CA GLY A 73 6.16 -2.71 -12.73
C GLY A 73 6.51 -2.06 -11.39
N GLY A 74 5.57 -2.02 -10.44
CA GLY A 74 5.79 -1.43 -9.12
C GLY A 74 6.97 -2.07 -8.37
N GLU A 75 7.60 -1.29 -7.50
CA GLU A 75 8.69 -1.77 -6.66
C GLU A 75 8.21 -2.83 -5.66
N ARG A 76 9.11 -3.75 -5.30
CA ARG A 76 8.80 -4.85 -4.37
C ARG A 76 8.35 -4.33 -3.01
N SER A 77 9.01 -3.31 -2.48
CA SER A 77 8.63 -2.62 -1.23
C SER A 77 7.21 -2.08 -1.29
N GLY A 78 6.82 -1.52 -2.44
CA GLY A 78 5.46 -1.15 -2.82
C GLY A 78 4.46 -2.27 -2.57
N LEU A 79 4.69 -3.38 -3.26
CA LEU A 79 3.83 -4.57 -3.25
C LEU A 79 3.71 -5.20 -1.87
N VAL A 80 4.84 -5.40 -1.18
CA VAL A 80 4.89 -5.98 0.16
C VAL A 80 4.04 -5.17 1.13
N ALA A 81 4.08 -3.84 1.02
CA ALA A 81 3.36 -2.97 1.92
C ALA A 81 1.83 -3.03 1.69
N HIS A 82 1.39 -3.08 0.43
CA HIS A 82 -0.03 -3.30 0.10
C HIS A 82 -0.53 -4.71 0.48
N MET A 83 0.29 -5.75 0.31
CA MET A 83 -0.05 -7.11 0.76
C MET A 83 -0.20 -7.20 2.29
N ARG A 84 0.71 -6.59 3.06
CA ARG A 84 0.59 -6.51 4.53
C ARG A 84 -0.66 -5.76 4.95
N ARG A 85 -1.01 -4.68 4.24
CA ARG A 85 -2.24 -3.92 4.50
C ARG A 85 -3.50 -4.72 4.16
N ALA A 86 -3.51 -5.49 3.08
CA ALA A 86 -4.59 -6.43 2.78
C ALA A 86 -4.79 -7.44 3.94
N ILE A 87 -3.69 -7.97 4.49
CA ILE A 87 -3.72 -8.88 5.65
C ILE A 87 -4.28 -8.19 6.90
N GLN A 88 -3.94 -6.92 7.14
CA GLN A 88 -4.56 -6.13 8.22
C GLN A 88 -6.09 -6.01 8.06
N PHE A 89 -6.60 -6.06 6.83
CA PHE A 89 -8.04 -6.12 6.52
C PHE A 89 -8.59 -7.55 6.40
N GLY A 90 -7.86 -8.55 6.90
CA GLY A 90 -8.31 -9.94 6.96
C GLY A 90 -8.09 -10.74 5.68
N ALA A 91 -7.19 -10.31 4.79
CA ALA A 91 -6.76 -11.16 3.69
C ALA A 91 -5.89 -12.32 4.20
N THR A 92 -6.03 -13.48 3.56
CA THR A 92 -5.16 -14.64 3.79
C THR A 92 -4.06 -14.71 2.71
N PRO A 93 -2.93 -15.40 3.00
CA PRO A 93 -1.95 -15.77 1.97
C PRO A 93 -2.55 -16.44 0.74
N GLY A 94 -3.56 -17.30 0.93
CA GLY A 94 -4.25 -18.00 -0.15
C GLY A 94 -5.03 -17.04 -1.05
N GLU A 95 -5.81 -16.12 -0.47
CA GLU A 95 -6.52 -15.10 -1.25
C GLU A 95 -5.55 -14.20 -2.03
N LEU A 96 -4.41 -13.82 -1.43
CA LEU A 96 -3.39 -13.06 -2.13
C LEU A 96 -2.80 -13.85 -3.30
N PHE A 97 -2.56 -15.16 -3.12
CA PHE A 97 -2.09 -16.02 -4.20
C PHE A 97 -3.11 -16.13 -5.34
N GLU A 98 -4.39 -16.34 -5.04
CA GLU A 98 -5.47 -16.40 -6.05
C GLU A 98 -5.59 -15.09 -6.84
N VAL A 99 -5.42 -13.92 -6.19
CA VAL A 99 -5.37 -12.63 -6.88
C VAL A 99 -4.21 -12.58 -7.88
N LEU A 100 -3.05 -13.13 -7.52
CA LEU A 100 -1.90 -13.20 -8.43
C LEU A 100 -2.16 -14.16 -9.58
N GLU A 101 -2.77 -15.32 -9.35
CA GLU A 101 -3.18 -16.25 -10.40
C GLU A 101 -4.11 -15.58 -11.42
N ALA A 102 -5.09 -14.82 -10.94
CA ALA A 102 -5.99 -14.05 -11.79
C ALA A 102 -5.26 -13.00 -12.66
N CYS A 103 -4.08 -12.54 -12.23
CA CYS A 103 -3.26 -11.59 -13.00
C CYS A 103 -2.47 -12.24 -14.14
N VAL A 104 -2.28 -13.58 -14.16
CA VAL A 104 -1.45 -14.27 -15.17
C VAL A 104 -1.99 -14.06 -16.57
N VAL A 105 -3.31 -14.18 -16.76
CA VAL A 105 -3.95 -14.07 -18.08
C VAL A 105 -3.92 -12.63 -18.61
N PRO A 106 -4.40 -11.60 -17.88
CA PRO A 106 -4.42 -10.23 -18.39
C PRO A 106 -3.05 -9.53 -18.35
N GLY A 107 -2.17 -9.90 -17.40
CA GLY A 107 -0.90 -9.23 -17.17
C GLY A 107 0.35 -10.03 -17.59
N GLY A 108 0.19 -11.29 -17.98
CA GLY A 108 1.29 -12.18 -18.36
C GLY A 108 2.14 -12.68 -17.19
N ALA A 109 3.03 -13.63 -17.49
CA ALA A 109 3.98 -14.21 -16.53
C ALA A 109 4.81 -13.17 -15.74
N PRO A 110 5.27 -12.03 -16.31
CA PRO A 110 6.00 -11.02 -15.54
C PRO A 110 5.20 -10.40 -14.39
N THR A 111 3.89 -10.19 -14.59
CA THR A 111 2.98 -9.63 -13.57
C THR A 111 2.86 -10.60 -12.39
N PHE A 112 2.61 -11.88 -12.70
CA PHE A 112 2.54 -12.95 -11.71
C PHE A 112 3.85 -13.12 -10.94
N HIS A 113 4.98 -13.22 -11.65
CA HIS A 113 6.30 -13.43 -11.05
C HIS A 113 6.68 -12.32 -10.06
N ARG A 114 6.38 -11.06 -10.42
CA ARG A 114 6.63 -9.92 -9.54
C ARG A 114 5.81 -10.00 -8.25
N GLY A 115 4.51 -10.30 -8.37
CA GLY A 115 3.64 -10.48 -7.21
C GLY A 115 4.09 -11.65 -6.33
N LEU A 116 4.49 -12.78 -6.93
CA LEU A 116 4.94 -13.95 -6.18
C LEU A 116 6.18 -13.64 -5.34
N GLY A 117 7.14 -12.91 -5.89
CA GLY A 117 8.33 -12.48 -5.14
C GLY A 117 8.00 -11.60 -3.93
N ALA A 118 7.00 -10.72 -4.04
CA ALA A 118 6.53 -9.93 -2.91
C ALA A 118 5.76 -10.77 -1.89
N LEU A 119 4.91 -11.70 -2.33
CA LEU A 119 4.15 -12.58 -1.46
C LEU A 119 5.06 -13.46 -0.60
N MET A 120 6.13 -14.02 -1.19
CA MET A 120 7.14 -14.80 -0.47
C MET A 120 7.79 -14.03 0.68
N GLU A 121 8.01 -12.72 0.50
CA GLU A 121 8.57 -11.87 1.56
C GLU A 121 7.56 -11.60 2.69
N VAL A 122 6.26 -11.58 2.38
CA VAL A 122 5.19 -11.36 3.35
C VAL A 122 4.92 -12.60 4.20
N VAL A 123 4.91 -13.79 3.58
CA VAL A 123 4.51 -15.04 4.25
C VAL A 123 5.68 -15.87 4.76
N GLY A 124 6.90 -15.50 4.37
CA GLY A 124 8.10 -16.29 4.63
C GLY A 124 8.22 -17.51 3.69
N PRO A 125 9.25 -18.34 3.85
CA PRO A 125 9.35 -19.59 3.10
C PRO A 125 8.15 -20.49 3.42
N ALA A 126 7.61 -21.17 2.41
CA ALA A 126 6.58 -22.18 2.63
C ALA A 126 7.06 -23.21 3.67
N PRO A 127 6.18 -23.67 4.59
CA PRO A 127 6.54 -24.78 5.45
C PRO A 127 6.93 -25.96 4.56
N ARG A 128 8.12 -26.52 4.81
CA ARG A 128 8.62 -27.71 4.11
C ARG A 128 7.78 -28.93 4.43
#